data_AF-A0A139XBL5-F1
#
_entry.id   AF-A0A139XBL5-F1
#
_cell.length_a   1.000
_cell.length_b   1.000
_cell.length_c   1.000
_cell.angle_alpha   90.00
_cell.angle_beta   90.00
_cell.angle_gamma   90.00
#
_symmetry.space_group_name_H-M   'P 1'
#
loop_
_entity.id
_entity.type
_entity.pdbx_description
1 polymer ?
#
loop_
_entity_poly.entity_id
_entity_poly.type
_entity_poly.pdbx_seq_one_letter_code
_entity_poly.pdbx_strand_id
1 'polypeptide(L)'
;MSQQTIVIPEEWTAPKYQLGQWIKQGLIVGIEYYLPNSFRGNKYGAGWIYWVMPHKDSEDTETWSEESVKPLTEADLQEMIQKEVNSCNTKIAALTEQLELIKGVQQ
;
A
#
# COMPACT_ATOMS: atom_id res chain seq x y z
N MET A 1 -4.50 -38.21 15.80
CA MET A 1 -4.16 -36.99 15.04
C MET A 1 -5.30 -36.01 15.25
N SER A 2 -5.08 -34.90 15.96
CA SER A 2 -6.11 -33.88 16.21
C SER A 2 -6.26 -33.00 14.97
N GLN A 3 -7.43 -33.07 14.32
CA GLN A 3 -7.79 -32.15 13.23
C GLN A 3 -7.96 -30.76 13.83
N GLN A 4 -7.05 -29.84 13.51
CA GLN A 4 -7.22 -28.42 13.84
C GLN A 4 -8.27 -27.85 12.90
N THR A 5 -9.52 -27.84 13.34
CA THR A 5 -10.57 -27.06 12.68
C THR A 5 -10.29 -25.60 12.98
N ILE A 6 -9.79 -24.87 11.99
CA ILE A 6 -9.70 -23.42 12.05
C ILE A 6 -11.14 -22.90 12.01
N VAL A 7 -11.64 -22.46 13.15
CA VAL A 7 -12.94 -21.80 13.25
C VAL A 7 -12.71 -20.31 13.02
N ILE A 8 -13.19 -19.81 11.88
CA ILE A 8 -13.28 -18.37 11.64
C ILE A 8 -14.46 -17.87 12.47
N PRO A 9 -14.29 -16.90 13.40
CA PRO A 9 -15.40 -16.35 14.16
C PRO A 9 -16.50 -15.80 13.23
N GLU A 10 -17.77 -15.97 13.62
CA GLU A 10 -18.90 -15.54 12.79
C GLU A 10 -18.91 -14.02 12.54
N GLU A 11 -18.38 -13.23 13.47
CA GLU A 11 -18.20 -11.79 13.32
C GLU A 11 -17.11 -11.37 12.31
N TRP A 12 -16.30 -12.32 11.81
CA TRP A 12 -15.22 -12.03 10.88
C TRP A 12 -15.76 -11.92 9.44
N THR A 13 -16.25 -10.72 9.08
CA THR A 13 -16.60 -10.40 7.69
C THR A 13 -15.35 -10.38 6.81
N ALA A 14 -15.48 -10.56 5.50
CA ALA A 14 -14.33 -10.40 4.59
C ALA A 14 -13.84 -8.93 4.59
N PRO A 15 -12.52 -8.67 4.48
CA PRO A 15 -12.01 -7.32 4.40
C PRO A 15 -12.47 -6.67 3.10
N LYS A 16 -12.83 -5.39 3.17
CA LYS A 16 -13.27 -4.62 2.00
C LYS A 16 -12.14 -4.35 1.00
N TYR A 17 -10.90 -4.23 1.48
CA TYR A 17 -9.73 -3.95 0.66
C TYR A 17 -8.72 -5.10 0.73
N GLN A 18 -7.87 -5.21 -0.30
CA GLN A 18 -6.97 -6.34 -0.47
C GLN A 18 -5.50 -5.97 -0.26
N LEU A 19 -4.71 -6.96 0.11
CA LEU A 19 -3.25 -6.82 0.22
C LEU A 19 -2.68 -6.47 -1.17
N GLY A 20 -1.79 -5.49 -1.24
CA GLY A 20 -1.23 -5.00 -2.49
C GLY A 20 -2.13 -4.04 -3.28
N GLN A 21 -3.32 -3.71 -2.76
CA GLN A 21 -4.20 -2.73 -3.38
C GLN A 21 -3.68 -1.31 -3.12
N TRP A 22 -3.68 -0.47 -4.16
CA TRP A 22 -3.45 0.97 -4.03
C TRP A 22 -4.74 1.69 -3.59
N ILE A 23 -4.60 2.56 -2.60
CA ILE A 23 -5.63 3.45 -2.07
C ILE A 23 -5.07 4.88 -2.05
N LYS A 24 -5.91 5.89 -1.79
CA LYS A 24 -5.43 7.29 -1.79
C LYS A 24 -4.33 7.55 -0.77
N GLN A 25 -4.30 6.77 0.30
CA GLN A 25 -3.28 6.84 1.34
C GLN A 25 -1.96 6.14 0.98
N GLY A 26 -1.94 5.26 -0.03
CA GLY A 26 -0.75 4.48 -0.38
C GLY A 26 -1.05 3.02 -0.73
N LEU A 27 -0.06 2.16 -0.57
CA LEU A 27 -0.14 0.73 -0.84
C LEU A 27 -0.50 -0.04 0.42
N ILE A 28 -1.53 -0.88 0.38
CA ILE A 28 -1.86 -1.78 1.49
C ILE A 28 -0.80 -2.89 1.56
N VAL A 29 -0.07 -2.96 2.67
CA VAL A 29 1.02 -3.93 2.91
C VAL A 29 0.73 -4.86 4.09
N GLY A 30 -0.35 -4.63 4.82
CA GLY A 30 -0.82 -5.52 5.89
C GLY A 30 -2.31 -5.39 6.12
N ILE A 31 -2.95 -6.48 6.54
CA ILE A 31 -4.36 -6.54 6.91
C ILE A 31 -4.46 -7.39 8.18
N GLU A 32 -5.10 -6.84 9.21
CA GLU A 32 -5.34 -7.54 10.47
C GLU A 32 -6.76 -7.26 10.95
N TYR A 33 -7.40 -8.24 11.59
CA TYR A 33 -8.69 -8.05 12.24
C TYR A 33 -8.53 -7.96 13.74
N TYR A 34 -8.99 -6.85 14.32
CA TYR A 34 -9.00 -6.65 15.75
C TYR A 34 -10.33 -7.13 16.33
N LEU A 35 -10.29 -8.22 17.12
CA LEU A 35 -11.48 -8.75 17.79
C LEU A 35 -12.09 -7.72 18.75
N PRO A 36 -13.43 -7.62 18.82
CA PRO A 36 -14.12 -6.93 19.90
C PRO A 36 -13.66 -7.49 21.25
N ASN A 37 -13.35 -6.62 22.22
CA ASN A 37 -12.83 -6.97 23.55
C ASN A 37 -11.36 -7.46 23.62
N SER A 38 -10.63 -7.46 22.50
CA SER A 38 -9.16 -7.61 22.56
C SER A 38 -8.51 -6.30 23.02
N PHE A 39 -7.28 -6.36 23.55
CA PHE A 39 -6.52 -5.16 23.91
C PHE A 39 -6.40 -4.18 22.72
N ARG A 40 -6.13 -4.71 21.53
CA ARG A 40 -6.03 -3.92 20.30
C ARG A 40 -7.37 -3.34 19.87
N GLY A 41 -8.44 -4.15 19.89
CA GLY A 41 -9.80 -3.71 19.56
C GLY A 41 -10.30 -2.59 20.49
N ASN A 42 -10.01 -2.69 21.79
CA ASN A 42 -10.39 -1.66 22.77
C ASN A 42 -9.58 -0.37 22.61
N LYS A 43 -8.31 -0.46 22.21
CA LYS A 43 -7.41 0.70 22.08
C LYS A 43 -7.54 1.43 20.74
N TYR A 44 -7.78 0.69 19.65
CA TYR A 44 -7.70 1.18 18.28
C TYR A 44 -9.01 1.03 17.49
N GLY A 45 -10.05 0.44 18.09
CA GLY A 45 -11.28 0.05 17.41
C GLY A 45 -11.23 -1.40 16.94
N ALA A 46 -12.37 -2.09 17.02
CA ALA A 46 -12.52 -3.45 16.51
C ALA A 46 -12.83 -3.44 15.01
N GLY A 47 -12.51 -4.54 14.32
CA GLY A 47 -12.74 -4.71 12.89
C GLY A 47 -11.46 -4.77 12.07
N TRP A 48 -11.58 -4.54 10.77
CA TRP A 48 -10.47 -4.59 9.83
C TRP A 48 -9.57 -3.37 9.91
N ILE A 49 -8.28 -3.65 10.02
CA ILE A 49 -7.20 -2.67 10.11
C ILE A 49 -6.23 -2.93 8.97
N TYR A 50 -5.81 -1.84 8.33
CA TYR A 50 -4.95 -1.83 7.17
C TYR A 50 -3.64 -1.13 7.51
N TRP A 51 -2.52 -1.76 7.18
CA TRP A 51 -1.21 -1.11 7.20
C TRP A 51 -0.89 -0.62 5.81
N VAL A 52 -0.59 0.66 5.71
CA VAL A 52 -0.47 1.37 4.44
C VAL A 52 0.90 1.98 4.36
N MET A 53 1.61 1.66 3.29
CA MET A 53 2.88 2.27 2.94
C MET A 53 2.60 3.51 2.07
N PRO A 54 2.90 4.74 2.54
CA PRO A 54 2.46 5.96 1.87
C PRO A 54 3.16 6.22 0.53
N HIS A 55 4.38 5.70 0.36
CA HIS A 55 5.15 5.78 -0.88
C HIS A 55 6.08 4.56 -1.00
N LYS A 56 6.44 4.18 -2.23
CA LYS A 56 7.22 2.96 -2.52
C LYS A 56 8.59 2.89 -1.82
N ASP A 57 9.13 4.04 -1.44
CA ASP A 57 10.43 4.18 -0.79
C ASP A 57 10.29 4.42 0.73
N SER A 58 9.08 4.28 1.28
CA SER A 58 8.84 4.49 2.70
C SER A 58 9.24 3.26 3.51
N GLU A 59 10.02 3.46 4.57
CA GLU A 59 10.34 2.42 5.55
C GLU A 59 9.22 2.23 6.59
N ASP A 60 8.34 3.23 6.73
CA ASP A 60 7.29 3.27 7.73
C ASP A 60 5.91 2.90 7.14
N THR A 61 5.07 2.30 7.98
CA THR A 61 3.67 2.01 7.65
C THR A 61 2.73 2.77 8.56
N GLU A 62 1.66 3.31 7.99
CA GLU A 62 0.57 3.94 8.72
C GLU A 62 -0.57 2.94 8.95
N THR A 63 -1.27 3.07 10.08
CA THR A 63 -2.40 2.19 10.42
C THR A 63 -3.73 2.90 10.16
N TRP A 64 -4.61 2.27 9.41
CA TRP A 64 -5.90 2.82 8.98
C TRP A 64 -7.04 1.85 9.31
N SER A 65 -8.15 2.36 9.85
CA SER A 65 -9.39 1.58 9.97
C SER A 65 -10.09 1.44 8.63
N GLU A 66 -10.87 0.37 8.44
CA GLU A 66 -11.60 0.11 7.19
C GLU A 66 -12.45 1.28 6.70
N GLU A 67 -13.10 1.99 7.61
CA GLU A 67 -13.96 3.14 7.29
C GLU A 67 -13.15 4.37 6.85
N SER A 68 -11.90 4.47 7.28
CA SER A 68 -11.02 5.61 6.97
C SER A 68 -10.28 5.43 5.65
N VAL A 69 -10.24 4.22 5.10
CA VAL A 69 -9.61 3.91 3.82
C VAL A 69 -10.39 4.56 2.68
N LYS A 70 -9.68 5.28 1.80
CA LYS A 70 -10.29 5.95 0.64
C LYS A 70 -9.86 5.23 -0.64
N PRO A 71 -10.78 4.57 -1.36
CA PRO A 71 -10.43 3.91 -2.60
C PRO A 71 -9.96 4.94 -3.64
N LEU A 72 -9.06 4.51 -4.52
CA LEU A 72 -8.73 5.27 -5.72
C LEU A 72 -9.90 5.21 -6.69
N THR A 73 -10.18 6.35 -7.33
CA THR A 73 -11.02 6.39 -8.51
C THR A 73 -10.18 6.05 -9.75
N GLU A 74 -10.83 5.74 -10.86
CA GLU A 74 -10.14 5.51 -12.14
C GLU A 74 -9.29 6.71 -12.57
N ALA A 75 -9.80 7.93 -12.35
CA ALA A 75 -9.06 9.16 -12.63
C ALA A 75 -7.81 9.30 -11.76
N ASP A 76 -7.90 9.00 -10.46
CA ASP A 76 -6.73 9.03 -9.57
C ASP A 76 -5.67 8.00 -10.03
N LEU A 77 -6.11 6.81 -10.45
CA LEU A 77 -5.21 5.77 -10.95
C LEU A 77 -4.49 6.20 -12.23
N GLN A 78 -5.22 6.79 -13.18
CA GLN A 78 -4.64 7.33 -14.42
C GLN A 78 -3.61 8.42 -14.12
N GLU A 79 -3.92 9.35 -13.21
CA GLU A 79 -3.00 10.40 -12.79
C GLU A 79 -1.72 9.81 -12.16
N MET A 80 -1.87 8.82 -11.28
CA MET A 80 -0.73 8.15 -10.64
C MET A 80 0.18 7.48 -11.67
N ILE A 81 -0.39 6.74 -12.63
CA ILE A 81 0.37 6.10 -13.71
C ILE A 81 1.09 7.15 -14.54
N GLN A 82 0.40 8.22 -14.95
CA GLN A 82 1.01 9.27 -15.77
C GLN A 82 2.15 9.98 -15.04
N LYS A 83 1.99 10.22 -13.74
CA LYS A 83 3.04 10.82 -12.89
C LYS A 83 4.26 9.92 -12.80
N GLU A 84 4.07 8.61 -12.62
CA GLU A 84 5.18 7.66 -12.55
C GLU A 84 5.91 7.54 -13.91
N VAL A 85 5.17 7.46 -15.01
CA VAL A 85 5.74 7.46 -16.38
C VAL A 85 6.58 8.71 -16.62
N ASN A 86 6.05 9.88 -16.26
CA ASN A 86 6.77 11.14 -16.40
C ASN A 86 8.06 11.16 -15.55
N SER A 87 7.99 10.71 -14.30
CA SER A 87 9.16 10.62 -13.42
C SER A 87 10.25 9.70 -13.99
N CYS A 88 9.85 8.52 -14.50
CA CYS A 88 10.76 7.59 -15.16
C CYS A 88 11.40 8.19 -16.40
N ASN A 89 10.62 8.86 -17.26
CA ASN A 89 11.14 9.51 -18.46
C ASN A 89 12.15 10.61 -18.12
N THR A 90 11.89 11.43 -17.10
CA THR A 90 12.84 12.44 -16.64
C THR A 90 14.14 11.81 -16.13
N LYS A 91 14.06 10.72 -15.36
CA LYS A 91 15.25 10.00 -14.88
C LYS A 91 16.06 9.41 -16.04
N ILE A 92 15.39 8.81 -17.01
CA ILE A 92 16.02 8.25 -18.22
C ILE A 92 16.76 9.36 -18.99
N ALA A 93 16.11 10.50 -19.22
CA ALA A 93 16.71 11.63 -19.91
C ALA A 93 17.98 12.13 -19.20
N ALA A 94 17.90 12.35 -17.88
CA ALA A 94 19.05 12.80 -17.08
C ALA A 94 20.21 11.79 -17.09
N LEU A 95 19.92 10.50 -16.98
CA LEU A 95 20.94 9.44 -17.04
C LEU A 95 21.56 9.33 -18.44
N THR A 96 20.78 9.57 -19.50
CA THR A 96 21.26 9.54 -20.88
C THR A 96 22.23 10.67 -21.15
N GLU A 97 21.91 11.90 -20.71
CA GLU A 97 22.80 13.06 -20.80
C GLU A 97 24.13 12.81 -20.05
N GLN A 98 24.07 12.27 -18.84
CA GLN A 98 25.27 11.91 -18.07
C GLN A 98 26.15 10.89 -18.81
N LEU A 99 25.54 9.88 -19.44
CA LEU A 99 26.26 8.88 -20.22
C LEU A 99 26.92 9.48 -21.47
N GLU A 100 26.27 10.42 -22.16
CA GLU A 100 26.85 11.13 -23.30
C GLU A 100 28.06 11.98 -22.91
N LEU A 101 27.98 12.69 -21.78
CA LEU A 101 29.11 13.46 -21.24
C LEU A 101 30.31 12.56 -20.93
N ILE A 102 30.09 11.38 -20.32
CA ILE A 102 31.17 10.43 -20.02
C ILE A 102 31.79 9.89 -21.32
N LYS A 103 30.98 9.55 -22.33
CA LYS A 103 31.47 9.06 -23.62
C LYS A 103 32.23 10.14 -24.41
N GLY A 104 31.81 11.40 -24.32
CA GLY A 104 32.47 12.54 -24.96
C GLY A 104 33.80 12.93 -24.33
N VAL A 105 34.02 12.62 -23.04
CA VAL A 105 35.29 12.84 -22.33
C VAL A 105 36.33 11.75 -22.62
N GLN A 106 35.92 10.62 -23.20
CA GLN A 106 36.80 9.50 -23.58
C GLN A 106 37.25 9.51 -25.06
N GLN A 107 36.89 10.54 -25.83
CA GLN A 107 37.36 10.78 -27.21
C GLN A 107 38.37 11.92 -27.26
#